data_AF-A0A7Y7CXH9-F1
#
_entry.id   AF-A0A7Y7CXH9-F1
#
_cell.length_a   1.000
_cell.length_b   1.000
_cell.length_c   1.000
_cell.angle_alpha   90.00
_cell.angle_beta   90.00
_cell.angle_gamma   90.00
#
_symmetry.space_group_name_H-M   'P 1'
#
loop_
_entity.id
_entity.type
_entity.pdbx_description
1 polymer ?
#
loop_
_entity_poly.entity_id
_entity_poly.type
_entity_poly.pdbx_seq_one_letter_code
_entity_poly.pdbx_strand_id
1 'polypeptide(L)' 'MIGRLWRSLKCECVYLQAFETGSAARAAVGKWIYFCNTERPHSAPGGRTPVEAHQGPDLRAAA' A
#
# COMPACT_ATOMS: atom_id res chain seq x y z
N MET A 1 -0.21 1.14 -12.60
CA MET A 1 -1.37 0.50 -13.27
C MET A 1 -2.34 -0.02 -12.23
N ILE A 2 -3.58 0.47 -12.21
CA ILE A 2 -4.57 0.17 -11.17
C ILE A 2 -4.96 -1.32 -11.11
N GLY A 3 -5.02 -2.03 -12.25
CA GLY A 3 -5.38 -3.45 -12.28
C GLY A 3 -4.39 -4.39 -11.57
N ARG A 4 -3.08 -4.09 -11.63
CA ARG A 4 -2.06 -4.87 -10.91
C ARG A 4 -2.17 -4.69 -9.39
N LEU A 5 -2.44 -3.46 -8.96
CA LEU A 5 -2.65 -3.13 -7.55
C LEU A 5 -3.80 -3.95 -6.96
N TRP A 6 -4.95 -3.99 -7.63
CA TRP A 6 -6.11 -4.75 -7.18
C TRP A 6 -5.88 -6.26 -7.12
N ARG A 7 -5.09 -6.81 -8.05
CA ARG A 7 -4.73 -8.24 -8.00
C ARG A 7 -3.86 -8.52 -6.78
N SER A 8 -2.82 -7.73 -6.53
CA SER A 8 -1.96 -7.89 -5.35
C SER A 8 -2.73 -7.69 -4.04
N LEU A 9 -3.59 -6.68 -3.92
CA LEU A 9 -4.40 -6.49 -2.71
C LEU A 9 -5.21 -7.74 -2.35
N LYS A 10 -5.88 -8.32 -3.35
CA LYS A 10 -6.70 -9.51 -3.11
C LYS A 10 -5.85 -10.71 -2.69
N CYS A 11 -4.76 -10.98 -3.40
CA CYS A 11 -3.92 -12.15 -3.15
C CYS A 11 -3.06 -12.02 -1.89
N GLU A 12 -2.60 -10.82 -1.54
CA GLU A 12 -1.63 -10.59 -0.46
C GLU A 12 -2.30 -10.14 0.85
N CYS A 13 -3.54 -9.63 0.81
CA CYS A 13 -4.27 -9.18 2.00
C CYS A 13 -5.61 -9.90 2.15
N VAL A 14 -6.52 -9.77 1.19
CA VAL A 14 -7.93 -10.15 1.39
C VAL A 14 -8.14 -11.66 1.44
N TYR A 15 -7.52 -12.42 0.54
CA TYR A 15 -7.71 -13.87 0.46
C TYR A 15 -6.91 -14.65 1.49
N LEU A 16 -5.91 -14.04 2.12
CA LEU A 16 -5.09 -14.68 3.15
C LEU A 16 -5.65 -14.52 4.56
N GLN A 17 -6.68 -13.68 4.74
CA GLN A 17 -7.16 -13.28 6.06
C GLN A 17 -8.65 -13.57 6.21
N ALA A 18 -9.02 -14.26 7.27
CA ALA A 18 -10.41 -14.42 7.69
C ALA A 18 -10.77 -13.25 8.62
N PHE A 19 -11.37 -12.19 8.06
CA PHE A 19 -11.80 -11.05 8.85
C PHE A 19 -13.10 -11.37 9.59
N GLU A 20 -13.09 -11.26 10.92
CA GLU A 20 -14.30 -11.41 11.74
C GLU A 20 -15.23 -10.20 11.63
N THR A 21 -14.67 -9.01 11.34
CA THR A 21 -15.43 -7.76 11.28
C THR A 21 -14.98 -6.88 10.11
N GLY A 22 -15.90 -6.02 9.65
CA GLY A 22 -15.58 -5.04 8.62
C GLY A 22 -14.56 -3.98 9.06
N SER A 23 -14.48 -3.68 10.37
CA SER A 23 -13.44 -2.80 10.92
C SER A 23 -12.06 -3.43 10.86
N ALA A 24 -11.94 -4.73 11.18
CA ALA A 24 -10.70 -5.48 11.01
C ALA A 24 -10.26 -5.52 9.54
N ALA A 25 -11.19 -5.79 8.62
CA ALA A 25 -10.90 -5.76 7.19
C ALA A 25 -10.41 -4.37 6.73
N ARG A 26 -11.06 -3.30 7.18
CA ARG A 26 -10.65 -1.92 6.85
C ARG A 26 -9.26 -1.58 7.38
N ALA A 27 -8.95 -1.97 8.61
CA ALA A 27 -7.63 -1.74 9.21
C ALA A 27 -6.53 -2.48 8.44
N ALA A 28 -6.76 -3.75 8.09
CA ALA A 28 -5.80 -4.55 7.33
C ALA A 28 -5.57 -4.00 5.91
N VAL A 29 -6.63 -3.64 5.20
CA VAL A 29 -6.53 -2.99 3.88
C VAL A 29 -5.79 -1.66 3.98
N GLY A 30 -6.09 -0.84 5.00
CA GLY A 30 -5.39 0.40 5.26
C GLY A 30 -3.88 0.20 5.47
N LYS A 31 -3.51 -0.78 6.28
CA LYS A 31 -2.10 -1.15 6.50
C LYS A 31 -1.41 -1.63 5.22
N TRP A 32 -2.09 -2.44 4.42
CA TRP A 32 -1.55 -2.93 3.14
C TRP A 32 -1.34 -1.79 2.13
N ILE A 33 -2.28 -0.85 2.05
CA ILE A 33 -2.16 0.35 1.19
C ILE A 33 -0.99 1.23 1.66
N TYR A 34 -0.87 1.45 2.97
CA TYR A 34 0.25 2.21 3.55
C TYR A 34 1.59 1.60 3.15
N PHE A 35 1.77 0.29 3.37
CA PHE A 35 2.97 -0.46 2.97
C PHE A 35 3.27 -0.31 1.46
N CYS A 36 2.25 -0.46 0.61
CA CYS A 36 2.42 -0.31 -0.83
C CYS A 36 2.87 1.11 -1.24
N ASN A 37 2.47 2.13 -0.48
CA ASN A 37 2.75 3.53 -0.79
C ASN A 37 4.05 4.04 -0.17
N THR A 38 4.53 3.46 0.93
CA THR A 38 5.65 4.03 1.71
C THR A 38 6.86 3.12 1.82
N GLU A 39 6.68 1.81 1.66
CA GLU A 39 7.73 0.83 1.94
C GLU A 39 8.10 0.01 0.71
N ARG A 40 7.15 -0.27 -0.19
CA ARG A 40 7.41 -1.11 -1.37
C ARG A 40 8.02 -0.27 -2.51
N PRO A 41 9.26 -0.57 -2.95
CA PRO A 41 9.84 -0.01 -4.18
C PRO A 41 9.04 -0.43 -5.41
N HIS A 42 8.73 0.51 -6.31
CA HIS A 42 8.09 0.19 -7.58
C HIS A 42 9.03 0.43 -8.75
N SER A 43 9.02 -0.48 -9.72
CA SER A 43 9.90 -0.36 -10.90
C SER A 43 9.57 0.84 -11.78
N ALA A 44 8.30 1.29 -11.82
CA ALA A 44 7.87 2.43 -12.63
C ALA A 44 8.55 3.76 -12.23
N PRO A 45 8.56 4.16 -10.94
CA PRO A 45 9.34 5.32 -10.48
C PRO A 45 10.84 5.01 -10.24
N GLY A 46 11.44 4.09 -10.99
CA GLY A 46 12.87 3.80 -10.89
C GLY A 46 13.30 3.18 -9.55
N GLY A 47 12.45 2.35 -8.95
CA GLY A 47 12.73 1.70 -7.67
C GLY A 47 12.39 2.56 -6.44
N ARG A 48 11.72 3.70 -6.62
CA ARG A 48 11.21 4.50 -5.50
C ARG A 48 9.82 4.04 -5.06
N THR A 49 9.44 4.35 -3.85
CA THR A 49 8.06 4.23 -3.39
C THR A 49 7.19 5.31 -4.05
N PRO A 50 5.86 5.13 -4.14
CA PRO A 50 4.97 6.15 -4.71
C PRO A 50 5.03 7.45 -3.92
N VAL A 51 5.18 7.37 -2.60
CA VAL A 51 5.45 8.51 -1.72
C VAL A 51 6.70 9.25 -2.17
N GLU A 52 7.86 8.58 -2.28
CA GLU A 52 9.10 9.24 -2.72
C GLU A 52 9.05 9.82 -4.15
N ALA A 53 8.18 9.27 -5.00
CA ALA A 53 8.03 9.71 -6.37
C ALA A 53 7.10 10.93 -6.54
N HIS A 54 6.10 11.09 -5.65
CA HIS A 54 5.06 12.12 -5.76
C HIS A 54 5.11 13.16 -4.64
N GLN A 55 5.69 12.82 -3.49
CA GLN A 55 5.97 13.78 -2.44
C GLN A 55 7.28 14.49 -2.79
N GLY A 56 7.18 15.77 -3.13
CA GLY A 56 8.30 16.70 -2.94
C GLY A 56 8.73 16.72 -1.46
N PRO A 57 9.84 17.40 -1.11
CA PRO A 57 10.65 17.20 0.12
C PRO A 57 9.99 17.33 1.52
N ASP A 58 8.66 17.34 1.67
CA ASP A 58 7.97 17.80 2.89
C ASP A 58 7.14 16.78 3.68
N LEU A 59 7.24 15.49 3.39
CA LEU A 59 6.47 14.46 4.14
C LEU A 59 7.33 13.50 4.98
N ARG A 60 8.65 13.73 5.00
CA ARG A 60 9.58 13.09 5.96
C ARG A 60 9.57 13.73 7.36
N ALA A 61 8.96 14.91 7.53
CA ALA A 61 9.00 15.68 8.78
C ALA A 61 7.83 15.39 9.75
N ALA A 62 6.96 14.43 9.45
CA ALA A 62 5.82 14.08 10.29
C ALA A 62 5.72 12.56 10.52
N ALA A 63 6.69 12.01 11.24
CA ALA A 63 6.58 10.74 11.95
C ALA A 63 7.58 10.70 13.11
#